data_AF-A0A934T0D0-F1
#
_entry.id   AF-A0A934T0D0-F1
#
_cell.length_a   1.000
_cell.length_b   1.000
_cell.length_c   1.000
_cell.angle_alpha   90.00
_cell.angle_beta   90.00
_cell.angle_gamma   90.00
#
_symmetry.space_group_name_H-M   'P 1'
#
loop_
_entity.id
_entity.type
_entity.pdbx_description
1 polymer ?
#
loop_
_entity_poly.entity_id
_entity_poly.type
_entity_poly.pdbx_seq_one_letter_code
_entity_poly.pdbx_strand_id
1 'polypeptide(L)'
;MNSNQTSVAWTTRDSRQASHDGWDIFDCEGKCELQRDADTDAFADDAAAAAHVKARAALGDPLAQKAVAYLVQCCSEDVALFSLV
;
A
#
# COMPACT_ATOMS: atom_id res chain seq x y z
N MET A 1 9.80 29.66 -3.32
CA MET A 1 8.48 29.05 -3.54
C MET A 1 8.46 27.79 -2.69
N ASN A 2 7.63 27.77 -1.64
CA ASN A 2 7.62 26.71 -0.64
C ASN A 2 6.84 25.51 -1.17
N SER A 3 7.53 24.43 -1.53
CA SER A 3 6.89 23.14 -1.81
C SER A 3 6.45 22.50 -0.49
N ASN A 4 5.21 22.77 -0.06
CA ASN A 4 4.55 21.98 0.97
C ASN A 4 4.22 20.60 0.37
N GLN A 5 5.22 19.72 0.28
CA GLN A 5 4.96 18.29 0.12
C GLN A 5 4.55 17.77 1.51
N THR A 6 3.25 17.62 1.73
CA THR A 6 2.75 16.81 2.85
C THR A 6 3.21 15.38 2.61
N SER A 7 4.25 14.95 3.31
CA SER A 7 4.71 13.57 3.26
C SER A 7 3.62 12.65 3.82
N VAL A 8 3.17 11.70 3.01
CA VAL A 8 2.34 10.58 3.45
C VAL A 8 3.24 9.65 4.24
N ALA A 9 2.84 9.32 5.47
CA ALA A 9 3.56 8.39 6.32
C ALA A 9 2.72 7.13 6.55
N TRP A 10 3.31 5.96 6.30
CA TRP A 10 2.76 4.68 6.70
C TRP A 10 3.04 4.46 8.19
N THR A 11 1.99 4.50 9.01
CA THR A 11 2.12 4.41 10.47
C THR A 11 1.86 3.00 10.95
N THR A 12 2.28 2.69 12.18
CA THR A 12 1.95 1.42 12.85
C THR A 12 0.44 1.15 12.91
N ARG A 13 -0.39 2.20 12.95
CA ARG A 13 -1.85 2.03 12.93
C ARG A 13 -2.35 1.58 11.55
N ASP A 14 -1.79 2.15 10.47
CA ASP A 14 -2.16 1.78 9.11
C ASP A 14 -1.74 0.34 8.83
N SER A 15 -0.50 -0.02 9.19
CA SER A 15 0.03 -1.38 9.10
C SER A 15 -0.86 -2.37 9.84
N ARG A 16 -1.17 -2.17 11.12
CA ARG A 16 -2.08 -3.07 11.85
C ARG A 16 -3.45 -3.24 11.20
N GLN A 17 -4.01 -2.17 10.63
CA GLN A 17 -5.30 -2.24 9.96
C GLN A 17 -5.19 -3.00 8.63
N ALA A 18 -4.12 -2.76 7.87
CA ALA A 18 -3.84 -3.48 6.64
C ALA A 18 -3.62 -4.97 6.94
N SER A 19 -2.79 -5.34 7.93
CA SER A 19 -2.52 -6.74 8.26
C SER A 19 -3.81 -7.46 8.69
N HIS A 20 -4.69 -6.78 9.41
CA HIS A 20 -6.02 -7.31 9.74
C HIS A 20 -6.86 -7.60 8.48
N ASP A 21 -6.69 -6.81 7.43
CA ASP A 21 -7.33 -6.99 6.12
C ASP A 21 -6.53 -7.95 5.20
N GLY A 22 -5.43 -8.51 5.70
CA GLY A 22 -4.63 -9.56 5.04
C GLY A 22 -3.53 -9.06 4.10
N TRP A 23 -3.12 -7.80 4.17
CA TRP A 23 -2.05 -7.21 3.35
C TRP A 23 -1.27 -6.17 4.15
N ASP A 24 -0.07 -5.79 3.75
CA ASP A 24 0.61 -4.64 4.36
C ASP A 24 1.61 -4.02 3.37
N ILE A 25 2.21 -2.90 3.77
CA ILE A 25 3.37 -2.31 3.10
C ILE A 25 4.59 -2.53 3.98
N PHE A 26 5.59 -3.20 3.42
CA PHE A 26 6.87 -3.43 4.07
C PHE A 26 7.93 -2.52 3.47
N ASP A 27 8.81 -1.99 4.32
CA ASP A 27 10.03 -1.30 3.89
C ASP A 27 11.21 -2.27 4.02
N CYS A 28 11.61 -2.84 2.89
CA CYS A 28 12.72 -3.77 2.78
C CYS A 28 13.87 -3.08 2.05
N GLU A 29 14.97 -2.81 2.77
CA GLU A 29 16.20 -2.21 2.20
C GLU A 29 15.97 -0.87 1.47
N GLY A 30 14.98 -0.08 1.92
CA GLY A 30 14.64 1.20 1.32
C GLY A 30 13.68 1.10 0.13
N LYS A 31 13.09 -0.08 -0.08
CA LYS A 31 11.98 -0.29 -1.03
C LYS A 31 10.69 -0.51 -0.25
N CYS A 32 9.70 0.34 -0.51
CA CYS A 32 8.35 0.13 -0.02
C CYS A 32 7.62 -0.83 -0.97
N GLU A 33 7.13 -1.96 -0.46
CA GLU A 33 6.43 -2.97 -1.26
C GLU A 33 5.12 -3.36 -0.57
N LEU A 34 4.04 -3.41 -1.36
CA LEU A 34 2.76 -3.98 -0.98
C LEU A 34 2.84 -5.49 -1.12
N GLN A 35 2.64 -6.19 -0.01
CA GLN A 35 2.67 -7.65 0.03
C GLN A 35 1.42 -8.18 0.73
N ARG A 36 1.03 -9.41 0.40
CA ARG A 36 0.01 -10.14 1.17
C ARG A 36 0.54 -10.49 2.55
N ASP A 37 -0.34 -10.52 3.54
CA ASP A 37 -0.03 -11.15 4.82
C ASP A 37 -0.16 -12.67 4.68
N ALA A 38 0.99 -13.34 4.63
CA ALA A 38 1.07 -14.79 4.45
C ALA A 38 0.47 -15.59 5.62
N ASP A 39 0.27 -14.98 6.80
CA ASP A 39 -0.28 -15.65 7.97
C ASP A 39 -1.83 -15.72 7.95
N THR A 40 -2.48 -14.98 7.04
CA THR A 40 -3.95 -14.83 7.01
C THR A 40 -4.66 -15.63 5.92
N ASP A 41 -3.92 -16.14 4.92
CA ASP A 41 -4.46 -16.75 3.68
C ASP A 41 -5.53 -15.90 2.95
N ALA A 42 -5.60 -14.58 3.22
CA ALA A 42 -6.62 -13.69 2.67
C ALA A 42 -6.50 -13.45 1.16
N PHE A 43 -5.26 -13.54 0.63
CA PHE A 43 -4.95 -13.38 -0.79
C PHE A 43 -4.03 -14.51 -1.25
N ALA A 44 -4.22 -14.93 -2.51
CA ALA A 44 -3.41 -15.99 -3.12
C ALA A 44 -1.95 -15.56 -3.35
N ASP A 45 -1.74 -14.30 -3.71
CA ASP A 45 -0.44 -13.70 -4.02
C ASP A 45 -0.48 -12.17 -3.80
N ASP A 46 0.66 -11.52 -3.94
CA ASP A 46 0.80 -10.06 -3.77
C ASP A 46 0.04 -9.29 -4.85
N ALA A 47 -0.11 -9.87 -6.05
CA ALA A 47 -0.90 -9.27 -7.13
C ALA A 47 -2.38 -9.19 -6.77
N ALA A 48 -2.94 -10.22 -6.10
CA ALA A 48 -4.30 -10.21 -5.60
C ALA A 48 -4.50 -9.19 -4.47
N ALA A 49 -3.53 -9.05 -3.57
CA ALA A 49 -3.54 -8.00 -2.54
C ALA A 49 -3.49 -6.59 -3.17
N ALA A 50 -2.62 -6.39 -4.17
CA ALA A 50 -2.52 -5.10 -4.88
C ALA A 50 -3.80 -4.76 -5.66
N ALA A 51 -4.41 -5.74 -6.33
CA ALA A 51 -5.68 -5.56 -7.01
C ALA A 51 -6.81 -5.19 -6.04
N HIS A 52 -6.81 -5.80 -4.85
CA HIS A 52 -7.74 -5.46 -3.78
C HIS A 52 -7.56 -4.01 -3.32
N VAL A 53 -6.33 -3.60 -2.99
CA VAL A 53 -6.01 -2.23 -2.57
C VAL A 53 -6.39 -1.22 -3.66
N LYS A 54 -6.08 -1.49 -4.92
CA LYS A 54 -6.49 -0.65 -6.06
C LYS A 54 -8.02 -0.47 -6.12
N ALA A 55 -8.78 -1.57 -6.03
CA ALA A 55 -10.23 -1.52 -6.07
C ALA A 55 -10.81 -0.71 -4.90
N ARG A 56 -10.27 -0.88 -3.69
CA ARG A 56 -10.67 -0.14 -2.48
C ARG A 56 -10.35 1.35 -2.62
N ALA A 57 -9.17 1.70 -3.12
CA ALA A 57 -8.78 3.08 -3.35
C ALA A 57 -9.70 3.78 -4.37
N ALA A 58 -10.08 3.09 -5.44
CA ALA A 58 -11.03 3.58 -6.44
C ALA A 58 -12.44 3.83 -5.87
N LEU A 59 -12.83 3.09 -4.82
CA LEU A 59 -14.08 3.26 -4.09
C LEU A 59 -14.01 4.35 -3.00
N GLY A 60 -12.85 4.98 -2.81
CA GLY A 60 -12.67 6.02 -1.80
C GLY A 60 -12.30 5.51 -0.42
N ASP A 61 -11.81 4.27 -0.30
CA ASP A 61 -11.32 3.75 0.98
C ASP A 61 -10.08 4.55 1.46
N PRO A 62 -10.13 5.17 2.66
CA PRO A 62 -9.04 6.04 3.11
C PRO A 62 -7.71 5.32 3.33
N LEU A 63 -7.73 4.07 3.79
CA LEU A 63 -6.51 3.31 4.05
C LEU A 63 -5.85 2.91 2.73
N ALA A 64 -6.63 2.42 1.77
CA ALA A 64 -6.14 2.05 0.45
C ALA A 64 -5.64 3.27 -0.34
N GLN A 65 -6.34 4.41 -0.29
CA GLN A 65 -5.85 5.65 -0.91
C GLN A 65 -4.53 6.11 -0.30
N LYS A 66 -4.39 5.98 1.03
CA LYS A 66 -3.16 6.29 1.73
C LYS A 66 -2.03 5.33 1.34
N ALA A 67 -2.31 4.04 1.20
CA ALA A 67 -1.36 3.02 0.75
C ALA A 67 -0.80 3.37 -0.64
N VAL A 68 -1.67 3.65 -1.61
CA VAL A 68 -1.26 4.07 -2.96
C VAL A 68 -0.40 5.34 -2.91
N ALA A 69 -0.83 6.36 -2.17
CA ALA A 69 -0.08 7.61 -2.06
C ALA A 69 1.31 7.42 -1.41
N TYR A 70 1.41 6.53 -0.42
CA TYR A 70 2.68 6.17 0.21
C TYR A 70 3.61 5.43 -0.75
N LEU A 71 3.10 4.43 -1.48
CA LEU A 71 3.89 3.67 -2.49
C LEU A 71 4.40 4.58 -3.61
N VAL A 72 3.60 5.53 -4.07
CA VAL A 72 4.01 6.57 -5.03
C VAL A 72 5.13 7.44 -4.45
N GLN A 73 5.01 7.87 -3.19
CA GLN A 73 6.04 8.68 -2.53
C GLN A 73 7.36 7.91 -2.36
N CYS A 74 7.31 6.61 -2.12
CA CYS A 74 8.50 5.76 -2.03
C CYS A 74 9.13 5.43 -3.39
N CYS A 75 8.54 5.86 -4.52
CA CYS A 75 8.92 5.41 -5.86
C CYS A 75 8.89 3.87 -5.99
N SER A 76 7.92 3.23 -5.33
CA SER A 76 7.78 1.77 -5.36
C SER A 76 7.57 1.25 -6.79
N GLU A 77 8.24 0.15 -7.12
CA GLU A 77 8.07 -0.56 -8.38
C GLU A 77 6.62 -1.10 -8.52
N ASP A 78 5.95 -1.36 -7.40
CA ASP A 78 4.57 -1.87 -7.33
C ASP A 78 3.56 -0.93 -7.98
N VAL A 79 3.83 0.38 -7.96
CA VAL A 79 2.96 1.37 -8.60
C VAL A 79 2.84 1.07 -10.09
N ALA A 80 3.96 0.76 -10.75
CA ALA A 80 3.99 0.39 -12.15
C ALA A 80 3.53 -1.07 -12.34
N LEU A 81 4.05 -1.99 -11.53
CA LEU A 81 3.80 -3.43 -11.65
C LEU A 81 2.32 -3.78 -11.52
N PHE A 82 1.61 -3.14 -10.59
CA PHE A 82 0.19 -3.39 -10.33
C PHE A 82 -0.73 -2.28 -10.84
N SER A 83 -0.18 -1.27 -11.52
CA SER A 83 -0.93 -0.14 -12.07
C SER A 83 -1.79 0.55 -11.00
N LEU A 84 -1.19 0.96 -9.89
CA LEU A 84 -1.89 1.54 -8.74
C LEU A 84 -2.36 3.00 -8.96
N VAL A 85 -2.09 3.58 -10.15
CA VAL A 85 -2.51 4.92 -10.61
C VAL A 85 -3.12 4.88 -12.00
#